data_AF-A0A930H916-F1
#
_entry.id   AF-A0A930H916-F1
#
_cell.length_a   1.000
_cell.length_b   1.000
_cell.length_c   1.000
_cell.angle_alpha   90.00
_cell.angle_beta   90.00
_cell.angle_gamma   90.00
#
_symmetry.space_group_name_H-M   'P 1'
#
loop_
_entity.id
_entity.type
_entity.pdbx_description
1 polymer ?
#
loop_
_entity_poly.entity_id
_entity_poly.type
_entity_poly.pdbx_seq_one_letter_code
_entity_poly.pdbx_strand_id
1 'polypeptide(L)' 'MENIKINRNIVLIGMPASGKSTIGKLLSKKISYEYYDADKYLERKEKVKISTLFSEKGEEYFRNLETKYLRE' A
#
# COMPACT_ATOMS: atom_id res chain seq x y z
N MET A 1 28.65 3.73 -1.12
CA MET A 1 27.65 3.11 -2.01
C MET A 1 26.90 4.24 -2.68
N GLU A 2 26.87 4.31 -4.01
CA GLU A 2 26.07 5.31 -4.71
C GLU A 2 24.59 5.09 -4.41
N ASN A 3 23.92 6.15 -3.95
CA ASN A 3 22.48 6.13 -3.73
C ASN A 3 21.79 6.17 -5.10
N ILE A 4 21.14 5.07 -5.48
CA ILE A 4 20.31 5.02 -6.68
C ILE A 4 19.10 5.94 -6.45
N LYS A 5 19.09 7.11 -7.09
CA LYS A 5 17.99 8.06 -7.01
C LYS A 5 17.04 7.84 -8.19
N ILE A 6 15.90 7.20 -7.93
CA ILE A 6 14.85 6.92 -8.90
C ILE A 6 13.80 8.04 -8.83
N ASN A 7 13.70 8.92 -9.81
CA ASN A 7 12.72 10.03 -9.78
C ASN A 7 11.23 9.61 -9.95
N ARG A 8 10.87 8.39 -9.52
CA ARG A 8 9.50 7.85 -9.57
C ARG A 8 9.21 7.03 -8.32
N ASN A 9 7.91 6.89 -8.04
CA ASN A 9 7.42 5.98 -7.01
C ASN A 9 7.68 4.52 -7.41
N ILE A 10 7.97 3.69 -6.41
CA ILE A 10 8.11 2.24 -6.56
C ILE A 10 6.88 1.59 -5.94
N VAL A 11 6.14 0.81 -6.73
CA VAL A 11 4.96 0.08 -6.28
C VAL A 11 5.29 -1.41 -6.20
N LEU A 12 5.11 -2.00 -5.01
CA LEU A 12 5.29 -3.44 -4.81
C LEU A 12 3.95 -4.15 -4.96
N ILE A 13 3.83 -5.01 -5.98
CA ILE A 13 2.64 -5.82 -6.24
C ILE A 13 2.84 -7.28 -5.83
N GLY A 14 1.73 -8.00 -5.61
CA GLY A 14 1.74 -9.44 -5.30
C GLY A 14 0.71 -9.84 -4.26
N MET A 15 0.55 -11.14 -4.04
CA MET A 15 -0.44 -11.72 -3.12
C MET A 15 -0.24 -11.29 -1.66
N PRO A 16 -1.30 -11.25 -0.82
CA PRO A 16 -1.15 -11.13 0.62
C PRO A 16 -0.13 -12.14 1.18
N ALA A 17 0.59 -11.78 2.24
CA ALA A 17 1.66 -12.58 2.85
C ALA A 17 2.91 -12.87 1.97
N SER A 18 3.01 -12.37 0.74
CA SER A 18 4.22 -12.55 -0.10
C SER A 18 5.45 -11.73 0.34
N GLY A 19 5.39 -11.05 1.49
CA GLY A 19 6.52 -10.29 2.05
C GLY A 19 6.66 -8.84 1.56
N LYS A 20 5.68 -8.30 0.80
CA LYS A 20 5.72 -6.92 0.25
C LYS A 20 6.02 -5.86 1.31
N SER A 21 5.33 -5.88 2.46
CA SER A 21 5.52 -4.88 3.51
C SER A 21 6.91 -5.00 4.16
N THR A 22 7.47 -6.20 4.24
CA THR A 22 8.83 -6.42 4.76
C THR A 22 9.87 -5.86 3.80
N ILE A 23 9.80 -6.25 2.52
CA ILE A 23 10.73 -5.76 1.49
C ILE A 23 10.58 -4.26 1.26
N GLY A 24 9.37 -3.72 1.24
CA GLY A 24 9.13 -2.29 1.06
C GLY A 24 9.79 -1.42 2.12
N LYS A 25 9.72 -1.82 3.40
CA LYS A 25 10.38 -1.10 4.50
C LYS A 25 11.90 -1.19 4.42
N LEU A 26 12.44 -2.35 4.03
CA LEU A 26 13.89 -2.52 3.88
C LEU A 26 14.42 -1.73 2.69
N LEU A 27 13.70 -1.78 1.57
CA LEU A 27 14.02 -1.05 0.35
C LEU A 27 14.00 0.45 0.62
N SER A 28 12.92 0.97 1.21
CA SER A 28 12.77 2.42 1.46
C SER A 28 13.93 2.98 2.29
N LYS A 29 14.37 2.27 3.33
CA LYS A 29 15.55 2.64 4.12
C LYS A 29 16.84 2.63 3.30
N LYS A 30 17.01 1.63 2.43
CA LYS A 30 18.23 1.45 1.62
C LYS A 30 18.39 2.53 0.55
N ILE A 31 17.29 3.03 -0.02
CA ILE A 31 17.32 4.07 -1.07
C ILE A 31 16.93 5.46 -0.56
N SER A 32 16.67 5.61 0.74
CA SER A 32 16.24 6.87 1.39
C SER A 32 14.89 7.39 0.89
N TYR A 33 13.89 6.51 0.80
CA TYR A 33 12.52 6.81 0.38
C TYR A 33 11.59 6.72 1.57
N GLU A 34 10.49 7.45 1.48
CA GLU A 34 9.34 7.25 2.36
C GLU A 34 8.66 5.91 2.05
N TYR A 35 8.11 5.29 3.10
CA TYR A 35 7.37 4.04 2.98
C TYR A 35 5.88 4.30 3.22
N TYR A 36 5.07 3.83 2.27
CA TYR A 36 3.61 3.87 2.34
C TYR A 36 3.04 2.46 2.26
N ASP A 37 2.00 2.22 3.05
CA ASP A 37 1.21 0.99 3.06
C ASP A 37 -0.20 1.37 2.59
N ALA A 38 -0.61 0.88 1.41
CA ALA A 38 -1.85 1.26 0.76
C ALA A 38 -3.08 0.84 1.57
N ASP A 39 -3.06 -0.37 2.14
CA ASP A 39 -4.13 -0.89 2.98
C ASP A 39 -4.32 0.01 4.20
N LYS A 40 -3.23 0.34 4.89
CA LYS A 40 -3.30 1.26 6.05
C LYS A 40 -3.72 2.67 5.67
N TYR A 41 -3.36 3.15 4.48
CA TYR A 41 -3.78 4.46 3.99
C TYR A 41 -5.29 4.49 3.78
N LEU A 42 -5.85 3.47 3.13
CA LEU A 42 -7.28 3.30 2.92
C LEU A 42 -8.02 3.23 4.27
N GLU A 43 -7.57 2.40 5.21
CA GLU A 43 -8.22 2.29 6.54
C GLU A 43 -8.23 3.63 7.30
N ARG A 44 -7.16 4.43 7.18
CA ARG A 44 -7.11 5.77 7.79
C ARG A 44 -8.08 6.75 7.14
N LYS A 45 -8.24 6.68 5.82
CA LYS A 45 -9.15 7.56 5.06
C LYS A 45 -10.61 7.23 5.34
N GLU A 46 -10.95 5.95 5.34
CA GLU A 46 -12.31 5.44 5.57
C GLU A 46 -12.67 5.38 7.06
N LYS A 47 -11.68 5.45 7.96
CA LYS A 47 -11.85 5.29 9.42
C LYS A 47 -12.50 3.96 9.82
N VAL A 48 -12.31 2.94 8.99
CA VAL A 48 -12.84 1.58 9.18
C VAL A 48 -11.81 0.56 8.70
N LYS A 49 -11.80 -0.62 9.31
CA LYS A 49 -10.90 -1.71 8.92
C LYS A 49 -11.32 -2.31 7.58
N ILE A 50 -10.35 -2.76 6.78
CA ILE A 50 -10.64 -3.46 5.52
C ILE A 50 -11.49 -4.70 5.76
N SER A 51 -11.24 -5.46 6.82
CA SER A 51 -12.04 -6.63 7.19
C SER A 51 -13.53 -6.28 7.37
N THR A 52 -13.82 -5.10 7.94
CA THR A 52 -15.19 -4.61 8.15
C THR A 52 -15.81 -4.16 6.84
N LEU A 53 -15.05 -3.46 5.98
CA LEU A 53 -15.50 -3.10 4.63
C LEU A 53 -15.90 -4.33 3.81
N PHE A 54 -15.08 -5.37 3.82
CA PHE A 54 -15.39 -6.63 3.13
C PHE A 54 -16.66 -7.27 3.69
N SER A 55 -16.82 -7.35 5.02
CA SER A 55 -18.00 -7.99 5.62
C SER A 55 -19.30 -7.23 5.40
N GLU A 56 -19.25 -5.90 5.37
CA GLU A 56 -20.45 -5.05 5.29
C GLU A 56 -20.82 -4.63 3.86
N LYS A 57 -19.82 -4.46 2.99
CA LYS A 57 -19.99 -3.87 1.65
C LYS A 57 -19.55 -4.80 0.52
N GLY A 58 -18.90 -5.91 0.84
CA GLY A 58 -18.41 -6.88 -0.14
C GLY A 58 -17.11 -6.46 -0.85
N GLU A 59 -16.59 -7.36 -1.66
CA GLU A 59 -15.30 -7.19 -2.33
C GLU A 59 -15.33 -6.04 -3.36
N GLU A 60 -16.39 -5.93 -4.16
CA GLU A 60 -16.47 -4.92 -5.22
C GLU A 60 -16.32 -3.50 -4.67
N TYR A 61 -16.99 -3.21 -3.56
CA TYR A 61 -16.87 -1.91 -2.88
C TYR A 61 -15.43 -1.65 -2.42
N PHE A 62 -14.78 -2.65 -1.82
CA PHE A 62 -13.39 -2.55 -1.43
C PHE A 62 -12.46 -2.28 -2.63
N ARG A 63 -12.62 -2.99 -3.74
CA ARG A 63 -11.80 -2.80 -4.96
C ARG A 63 -11.98 -1.42 -5.57
N ASN A 64 -13.19 -0.85 -5.51
CA ASN A 64 -13.45 0.51 -5.94
C ASN A 64 -12.72 1.54 -5.06
N LEU A 65 -12.71 1.35 -3.73
CA LEU A 65 -11.95 2.20 -2.82
C LEU A 65 -10.44 2.04 -2.98
N GLU A 66 -9.95 0.81 -3.14
CA GLU A 66 -8.54 0.52 -3.42
C GLU A 66 -8.07 1.30 -4.66
N THR A 67 -8.84 1.25 -5.75
CA THR A 67 -8.57 2.00 -6.99
C THR A 67 -8.63 3.51 -6.78
N LYS A 68 -9.62 4.02 -6.02
CA LYS A 68 -9.76 5.44 -5.72
C LYS A 68 -8.52 5.97 -4.99
N TYR A 69 -8.09 5.30 -3.92
CA TYR A 69 -7.01 5.78 -3.07
C TYR A 69 -5.62 5.59 -3.66
N LEU A 70 -5.43 4.64 -4.58
CA LEU A 70 -4.17 4.50 -5.34
C LEU A 70 -3.94 5.64 -6.36
N ARG A 71 -4.96 6.45 -6.66
CA ARG A 71 -4.88 7.61 -7.57
C ARG A 71 -4.63 8.94 -6.85
N GLU A 72 -4.76 8.97 -5.53
CA GLU A 72 -4.41 10.14 -4.70
C GLU A 72 -2.89 10.23 -4.49
#